data_AF-A0A4P9W292-F1
#
_entry.id   AF-A0A4P9W292-F1
#
_cell.length_a   1.000
_cell.length_b   1.000
_cell.length_c   1.000
_cell.angle_alpha   90.00
_cell.angle_beta   90.00
_cell.angle_gamma   90.00
#
_symmetry.space_group_name_H-M   'P 1'
#
loop_
_entity.id
_entity.type
_entity.pdbx_description
1 polymer ?
#
loop_
_entity_poly.entity_id
_entity_poly.type
_entity_poly.pdbx_seq_one_letter_code
_entity_poly.pdbx_strand_id
1 'polypeptide(L)'
;MMQTLLLEEGALLRVQSISLPLGTFVKIQPQSPDFLEITDHKAVLEQALRRFTTLTEGDIFAIKYNEKLYDILVLEHKPKGKGISIIEVDLEVDFAPPLGYIEPVYKPVRKAPGYSLVSPTLPSLLPA
;
A
#
# COMPACT_ATOMS: atom_id res chain seq x y z
N MET A 1 13.56 -7.64 3.35
CA MET A 1 14.63 -7.73 4.39
C MET A 1 15.81 -6.80 4.10
N MET A 2 16.65 -7.00 3.07
CA MET A 2 17.77 -6.06 2.80
C MET A 2 17.31 -4.64 2.43
N GLN A 3 16.26 -4.54 1.60
CA GLN A 3 15.65 -3.25 1.25
C GLN A 3 14.94 -2.61 2.44
N THR A 4 14.21 -3.40 3.23
CA THR A 4 13.51 -2.98 4.45
C THR A 4 14.46 -2.42 5.52
N LEU A 5 15.63 -3.05 5.68
CA LEU A 5 16.66 -2.67 6.65
C LEU A 5 17.68 -1.67 6.09
N LEU A 6 17.53 -1.26 4.82
CA LEU A 6 18.45 -0.34 4.12
C LEU A 6 19.93 -0.78 4.25
N LEU A 7 20.18 -2.08 4.08
CA LEU A 7 21.52 -2.65 4.27
C LEU A 7 22.26 -2.79 2.94
N GLU A 8 23.53 -2.40 2.98
CA GLU A 8 24.51 -2.67 1.92
C GLU A 8 25.33 -3.92 2.24
N GLU A 9 25.97 -4.50 1.23
CA GLU A 9 26.83 -5.66 1.40
C GLU A 9 27.98 -5.35 2.37
N GLY A 10 28.14 -6.17 3.42
CA GLY A 10 29.14 -5.96 4.47
C GLY A 10 28.64 -5.21 5.71
N ALA A 11 27.36 -4.82 5.76
CA ALA A 11 26.77 -4.20 6.95
C ALA A 11 26.71 -5.14 8.16
N LEU A 12 27.00 -4.60 9.35
CA LEU A 12 26.94 -5.34 10.62
C LEU A 12 25.50 -5.41 11.12
N LEU A 13 25.00 -6.63 11.32
CA LEU A 13 23.67 -6.90 11.87
C LEU A 13 23.75 -7.40 13.30
N ARG A 14 22.93 -6.82 14.19
CA ARG A 14 22.78 -7.30 15.56
C ARG A 14 21.57 -8.23 15.64
N VAL A 15 21.84 -9.52 15.75
CA VAL A 15 20.78 -10.53 15.96
C VAL A 15 20.56 -10.71 17.46
N GLN A 16 19.32 -10.64 17.91
CA GLN A 16 18.91 -10.94 19.28
C GLN A 16 17.78 -11.96 19.25
N SER A 17 17.91 -13.01 20.07
CA SER A 17 16.83 -13.97 20.27
C SER A 17 15.84 -13.41 21.28
N ILE A 18 14.60 -13.24 20.86
CA ILE A 18 13.48 -12.84 21.73
C ILE A 18 12.34 -13.83 21.54
N SER A 19 11.63 -14.15 22.62
CA SER A 19 10.37 -14.89 22.53
C SER A 19 9.24 -13.91 22.30
N LEU A 20 8.53 -14.06 21.18
CA LEU A 20 7.39 -13.21 20.82
C LEU A 20 6.08 -13.91 21.23
N PRO A 21 5.11 -13.17 21.77
CA PRO A 21 3.78 -13.71 22.04
C PRO A 21 3.07 -14.08 20.74
N LEU A 22 2.13 -15.02 20.83
CA LEU A 22 1.26 -15.37 19.72
C LEU A 22 0.37 -14.16 19.39
N GLY A 23 0.32 -13.80 18.11
CA GLY A 23 -0.61 -12.79 17.63
C GLY A 23 -2.06 -13.28 17.75
N THR A 24 -2.99 -12.35 17.88
CA THR A 24 -4.44 -12.64 17.79
C THR A 24 -5.11 -11.77 16.74
N PHE A 25 -4.61 -10.54 16.56
CA PHE A 25 -5.17 -9.57 15.65
C PHE A 25 -4.05 -8.75 15.01
N VAL A 26 -4.18 -8.46 13.73
CA VAL A 26 -3.28 -7.56 13.00
C VAL A 26 -4.07 -6.64 12.09
N LYS A 27 -3.69 -5.37 12.10
CA LYS A 27 -4.21 -4.37 11.19
C LYS A 27 -3.17 -4.10 10.12
N ILE A 28 -3.54 -4.37 8.88
CA ILE A 28 -2.68 -4.20 7.72
C ILE A 28 -3.25 -3.18 6.76
N GLN A 29 -2.37 -2.57 5.98
CA GLN A 29 -2.69 -1.52 5.05
C GLN A 29 -1.97 -1.78 3.72
N PRO A 30 -2.71 -2.16 2.66
CA PRO A 30 -2.12 -2.30 1.34
C PRO A 30 -1.68 -0.92 0.81
N GLN A 31 -0.52 -0.86 0.15
CA GLN A 31 -0.04 0.36 -0.52
C GLN A 31 -0.64 0.52 -1.92
N SER A 32 -1.10 -0.57 -2.54
CA SER A 32 -1.67 -0.57 -3.89
C SER A 32 -3.15 -1.00 -3.90
N PRO A 33 -4.04 -0.28 -4.61
CA PRO A 33 -5.43 -0.68 -4.80
C PRO A 33 -5.55 -1.98 -5.60
N ASP A 34 -4.53 -2.35 -6.38
CA ASP A 34 -4.45 -3.60 -7.13
C ASP A 34 -4.58 -4.84 -6.22
N PHE A 35 -4.32 -4.71 -4.91
CA PHE A 35 -4.53 -5.78 -3.94
C PHE A 35 -6.03 -6.06 -3.69
N LEU A 36 -6.89 -5.05 -3.81
CA LEU A 36 -8.34 -5.17 -3.66
C LEU A 36 -9.01 -5.79 -4.89
N GLU A 37 -8.34 -5.78 -6.05
CA GLU A 37 -8.85 -6.36 -7.30
C GLU A 37 -8.69 -7.89 -7.36
N ILE A 38 -7.95 -8.48 -6.42
CA ILE A 38 -7.72 -9.94 -6.36
C ILE A 38 -8.96 -10.62 -5.76
N THR A 39 -9.55 -11.56 -6.48
CA THR A 39 -10.78 -12.27 -6.06
C THR A 39 -10.62 -13.03 -4.74
N ASP A 40 -9.44 -13.62 -4.50
CA ASP A 40 -9.10 -14.39 -3.28
C ASP A 40 -8.00 -13.71 -2.45
N HIS A 41 -8.08 -12.39 -2.26
CA HIS A 41 -7.08 -11.60 -1.54
C HIS A 41 -6.78 -12.13 -0.12
N LYS A 42 -7.77 -12.75 0.57
CA LYS A 42 -7.56 -13.41 1.88
C LYS A 42 -6.64 -14.62 1.80
N ALA A 43 -6.88 -15.53 0.86
CA ALA A 43 -6.09 -16.75 0.71
C ALA A 43 -4.64 -16.45 0.30
N VAL A 44 -4.44 -15.45 -0.55
CA VAL A 44 -3.10 -14.96 -0.92
C VAL A 44 -2.36 -14.46 0.31
N LEU A 45 -3.06 -13.74 1.18
CA LEU A 45 -2.47 -13.18 2.38
C LEU A 45 -2.16 -14.28 3.42
N GLU A 46 -3.05 -15.25 3.61
CA GLU A 46 -2.78 -16.43 4.45
C GLU A 46 -1.55 -17.21 3.94
N GLN A 47 -1.46 -17.45 2.64
CA GLN A 47 -0.33 -18.15 2.04
C GLN A 47 0.97 -17.35 2.17
N ALA A 48 0.90 -16.03 2.06
CA ALA A 48 2.05 -15.15 2.26
C ALA A 48 2.47 -15.13 3.74
N LEU A 49 1.52 -14.96 4.66
CA LEU A 49 1.76 -14.98 6.10
C LEU A 49 2.34 -16.32 6.55
N ARG A 50 1.99 -17.44 5.92
CA ARG A 50 2.62 -18.75 6.21
C ARG A 50 4.12 -18.79 5.92
N ARG A 51 4.62 -17.91 5.04
CA ARG A 51 6.07 -17.75 4.76
C ARG A 51 6.77 -16.84 5.76
N PHE A 52 6.02 -16.03 6.51
CA PHE A 52 6.53 -15.13 7.52
C PHE A 52 6.27 -15.73 8.91
N THR A 53 7.26 -15.67 9.80
CA THR A 53 7.13 -16.21 11.15
C THR A 53 6.80 -15.14 12.17
N THR A 54 7.14 -13.88 11.88
CA THR A 54 7.03 -12.75 12.79
C THR A 54 6.52 -11.52 12.06
N LEU A 55 5.63 -10.75 12.71
CA LEU A 55 5.21 -9.43 12.25
C LEU A 55 5.59 -8.37 13.28
N THR A 56 5.94 -7.19 12.79
CA THR A 56 6.32 -6.04 13.59
C THR A 56 5.49 -4.83 13.18
N GLU A 57 5.09 -4.01 14.16
CA GLU A 57 4.36 -2.76 13.90
C GLU A 57 5.21 -1.80 13.06
N GLY A 58 4.62 -1.23 12.01
CA GLY A 58 5.28 -0.30 11.10
C GLY A 58 6.17 -0.96 10.04
N ASP A 59 6.23 -2.30 9.97
CA ASP A 59 7.02 -2.99 8.95
C ASP A 59 6.25 -3.12 7.62
N ILE A 60 6.98 -3.05 6.51
CA ILE A 60 6.45 -3.21 5.16
C ILE A 60 6.98 -4.51 4.58
N PHE A 61 6.07 -5.43 4.31
CA PHE A 61 6.37 -6.71 3.67
C PHE A 61 5.76 -6.79 2.28
N ALA A 62 6.51 -7.39 1.35
CA ALA A 62 6.10 -7.57 -0.03
C ALA A 62 5.55 -8.99 -0.24
N ILE A 63 4.36 -9.10 -0.81
CA ILE A 63 3.75 -10.35 -1.25
C ILE A 63 3.90 -10.46 -2.77
N LYS A 64 4.34 -11.63 -3.26
CA LYS A 64 4.34 -11.93 -4.69
C LYS A 64 3.06 -12.65 -5.08
N TYR A 65 2.27 -12.06 -5.98
CA TYR A 65 1.08 -12.68 -6.56
C TYR A 65 1.01 -12.41 -8.06
N ASN A 66 0.79 -13.46 -8.86
CA ASN A 66 0.69 -13.37 -10.33
C ASN A 66 1.85 -12.60 -10.99
N GLU A 67 3.09 -12.91 -10.58
CA GLU A 67 4.31 -12.21 -11.02
C GLU A 67 4.42 -10.72 -10.64
N LYS A 68 3.47 -10.17 -9.88
CA LYS A 68 3.52 -8.82 -9.31
C LYS A 68 3.90 -8.85 -7.83
N LEU A 69 4.64 -7.84 -7.39
CA LEU A 69 4.96 -7.60 -5.98
C LEU A 69 3.99 -6.56 -5.43
N TYR A 70 3.41 -6.85 -4.27
CA TYR A 70 2.46 -6.02 -3.56
C TYR A 70 3.00 -5.69 -2.18
N ASP A 71 3.20 -4.40 -1.91
CA ASP A 71 3.69 -3.94 -0.62
C ASP A 71 2.53 -3.68 0.35
N ILE A 72 2.64 -4.26 1.54
CA ILE A 72 1.65 -4.14 2.60
C ILE A 72 2.35 -3.68 3.88
N LEU A 73 1.79 -2.65 4.48
CA LEU A 73 2.27 -2.07 5.74
C LEU A 73 1.48 -2.66 6.91
N VAL A 74 2.18 -3.09 7.95
CA VAL A 74 1.57 -3.47 9.23
C VAL A 74 1.35 -2.21 10.05
N LEU A 75 0.11 -1.82 10.32
CA LEU A 75 -0.19 -0.64 11.14
C LEU A 75 -0.04 -0.97 12.62
N GLU A 76 -0.75 -2.00 13.08
CA GLU A 76 -0.81 -2.37 14.49
C GLU A 76 -1.03 -3.87 14.64
N HIS A 77 -0.60 -4.44 15.76
CA HIS A 77 -0.90 -5.82 16.10
C HIS A 77 -1.29 -5.98 17.57
N LYS A 78 -2.01 -7.06 17.89
CA LYS A 78 -2.31 -7.48 19.27
C LYS A 78 -1.79 -8.89 19.51
N PRO A 79 -1.19 -9.15 20.67
CA PRO A 79 -0.97 -8.25 21.82
C PRO A 79 0.07 -7.14 21.55
N LYS A 80 -0.01 -6.02 22.30
CA LYS A 80 0.97 -4.92 22.19
C LYS A 80 2.34 -5.42 22.62
N GLY A 81 3.33 -5.28 21.74
CA GLY A 81 4.69 -5.79 21.95
C GLY A 81 5.63 -5.27 20.86
N LYS A 82 6.90 -5.70 20.91
CA LYS A 82 7.88 -5.37 19.86
C LYS A 82 7.62 -6.12 18.53
N GLY A 83 6.77 -7.13 18.58
CA GLY A 83 6.44 -8.01 17.47
C GLY A 83 5.49 -9.10 17.97
N ILE A 84 4.86 -9.80 17.04
CA ILE A 84 4.05 -11.00 17.31
C ILE A 84 4.58 -12.16 16.47
N SER A 85 4.46 -13.37 17.02
CA SER A 85 4.66 -14.60 16.29
C SER A 85 3.34 -15.05 15.67
N ILE A 86 3.39 -15.45 14.41
CA ILE A 86 2.22 -15.82 13.59
C ILE A 86 2.27 -17.26 13.09
N ILE A 87 3.14 -18.08 13.69
CA ILE A 87 3.39 -19.46 13.27
C ILE A 87 2.18 -20.33 13.63
N GLU A 88 1.45 -20.81 12.62
CA GLU A 88 0.33 -21.76 12.77
C GLU A 88 -0.79 -21.26 13.70
N VAL A 89 -0.99 -19.95 13.78
CA VAL A 89 -2.07 -19.33 14.58
C VAL A 89 -3.11 -18.71 13.65
N ASP A 90 -4.37 -18.86 14.03
CA ASP A 90 -5.48 -18.13 13.41
C ASP A 90 -5.44 -16.67 13.86
N LEU A 91 -5.15 -15.77 12.92
CA LEU A 91 -5.05 -14.33 13.15
C LEU A 91 -6.21 -13.61 12.50
N GLU A 92 -6.84 -12.71 13.25
CA GLU A 92 -7.80 -11.78 12.68
C GLU A 92 -7.06 -10.68 11.93
N VAL A 93 -7.29 -10.61 10.61
CA VAL A 93 -6.70 -9.60 9.74
C VAL A 93 -7.74 -8.53 9.44
N ASP A 94 -7.46 -7.29 9.85
CA ASP A 94 -8.26 -6.11 9.53
C ASP A 94 -7.57 -5.26 8.45
N PHE A 95 -8.35 -4.81 7.47
CA PHE A 95 -7.86 -4.02 6.35
C PHE A 95 -8.13 -2.54 6.62
N ALA A 96 -7.06 -1.77 6.81
CA ALA A 96 -7.16 -0.33 6.88
C ALA A 96 -7.22 0.28 5.45
N PRO A 97 -7.93 1.40 5.27
CA PRO A 97 -7.88 2.15 4.02
C PRO A 97 -6.44 2.58 3.71
N PRO A 98 -5.97 2.53 2.44
CA PRO A 98 -4.56 2.74 2.05
C PRO A 98 -4.03 4.14 2.41
N LEU A 99 -2.76 4.23 2.83
CA LEU A 99 -2.07 5.49 3.11
C LEU A 99 -1.50 6.00 1.78
N GLY A 100 -2.24 6.85 1.07
CA GLY A 100 -1.78 7.31 -0.25
C GLY A 100 -2.75 8.13 -1.07
N TYR A 101 -3.64 8.93 -0.46
CA TYR A 101 -4.21 10.06 -1.20
C TYR A 101 -3.08 11.08 -1.46
N ILE A 102 -2.37 10.91 -2.56
CA ILE A 102 -1.65 12.01 -3.19
C ILE A 102 -2.72 12.68 -4.06
N GLU A 103 -3.19 13.84 -3.62
CA GLU A 103 -3.86 14.80 -4.50
C GLU A 103 -3.00 14.87 -5.77
N PRO A 104 -3.49 14.46 -6.96
CA PRO A 104 -2.67 14.56 -8.15
C PRO A 104 -2.27 16.02 -8.27
N VAL A 105 -0.99 16.34 -8.09
CA VAL A 105 -0.47 17.68 -8.33
C VAL A 105 -0.77 17.94 -9.80
N TYR A 106 -1.84 18.71 -10.03
CA TYR A 106 -2.22 19.18 -11.35
C TYR A 106 -1.04 20.00 -11.84
N LYS A 107 -0.13 19.38 -12.60
CA LYS A 107 0.84 20.12 -13.39
C LYS A 107 0.00 20.85 -14.43
N PRO A 108 -0.15 22.20 -14.35
CA PRO A 108 -0.86 22.90 -15.41
C PRO A 108 -0.07 22.64 -16.68
N VAL A 109 -0.65 21.81 -17.56
CA VAL A 109 -0.19 21.69 -18.94
C VAL A 109 -0.21 23.11 -19.46
N ARG A 110 0.97 23.67 -19.77
CA ARG A 110 1.09 24.96 -20.44
C ARG A 110 0.19 24.89 -21.66
N LYS A 111 -0.92 25.64 -21.63
CA LYS A 111 -1.81 25.77 -22.78
C LYS A 111 -0.98 26.30 -23.94
N ALA A 112 -0.75 25.48 -24.96
CA ALA A 112 -0.34 25.96 -26.26
C ALA A 112 -1.47 26.87 -26.81
N PRO A 113 -1.14 27.97 -27.48
CA PRO A 113 -2.07 29.06 -27.72
C PRO A 113 -3.14 28.71 -28.77
N GLY A 114 -4.39 28.88 -28.36
CA GLY A 114 -5.49 29.50 -29.10
C GLY A 114 -5.74 29.10 -30.56
N TYR A 115 -6.76 28.25 -30.77
CA TYR A 115 -7.65 28.44 -31.90
C TYR A 115 -8.97 29.02 -31.38
N SER A 116 -9.22 30.28 -31.69
CA SER A 116 -10.49 30.97 -31.44
C SER A 116 -11.52 30.49 -32.45
N LEU A 117 -12.51 29.72 -32.01
CA LEU A 117 -13.76 29.58 -32.75
C LEU A 117 -14.53 30.89 -32.60
N VAL A 118 -14.45 31.75 -33.62
CA VAL A 118 -15.28 32.94 -33.73
C VAL A 118 -16.70 32.46 -34.02
N SER A 119 -17.61 32.66 -33.07
CA SER A 119 -19.04 32.46 -33.26
C SER A 119 -19.58 33.49 -34.27
N PRO A 120 -20.40 33.09 -35.25
CA PRO A 120 -21.12 34.05 -36.07
C PRO A 120 -22.28 34.64 -35.25
N THR A 121 -22.15 35.91 -34.87
CA THR A 121 -23.29 36.70 -34.36
C THR A 121 -24.15 37.13 -35.55
N LEU A 122 -25.41 36.68 -35.55
CA LEU A 122 -26.45 37.24 -36.41
C LEU A 122 -26.66 38.73 -36.06
N PRO A 123 -26.62 39.67 -37.01
CA PRO A 123 -27.02 41.04 -36.76
C PRO A 123 -28.56 41.14 -36.79
N SER A 124 -29.15 41.50 -35.65
CA SER A 124 -30.55 41.93 -35.57
C SER A 124 -30.69 43.37 -36.08
N LEU A 125 -31.46 43.52 -37.16
CA LEU A 125 -32.42 44.60 -37.51
C LEU A 125 -32.24 45.99 -36.87
N LEU A 126 -32.30 47.05 -37.70
CA LEU A 126 -33.14 48.26 -37.54
C LEU A 126 -33.03 49.19 -38.80
N PRO A 127 -33.93 50.18 -38.99
CA PRO A 127 -34.53 50.55 -40.29
C PRO A 127 -34.11 51.95 -40.80
N ALA A 128 -34.51 52.25 -42.04
CA ALA A 128 -34.78 53.59 -42.55
C ALA A 128 -35.80 53.49 -43.71
#